data_AF-A0A5J5FVJ2-F1
#
_entry.id   AF-A0A5J5FVJ2-F1
#
_cell.length_a   1.000
_cell.length_b   1.000
_cell.length_c   1.000
_cell.angle_alpha   90.00
_cell.angle_beta   90.00
_cell.angle_gamma   90.00
#
_symmetry.space_group_name_H-M   'P 1'
#
loop_
_entity.id
_entity.type
_entity.pdbx_description
1 polymer ?
#
loop_
_entity_poly.entity_id
_entity_poly.type
_entity_poly.pdbx_seq_one_letter_code
_entity_poly.pdbx_strand_id
1 'polypeptide(L)' 'MDSHVFKGKWNQLKGEAKKQWGKLTDDDLDVIDGEKDKLVGKLQERYGHTKEAAEEEYTSWGRSHRD' A
#
# COMPACT_ATOMS: atom_id res chain seq x y z
N MET A 1 -13.70 -1.48 7.17
CA MET A 1 -13.75 -0.12 6.57
C MET A 1 -13.10 -0.16 5.17
N ASP A 2 -13.93 -0.53 4.19
CA ASP A 2 -13.90 -0.33 2.73
C ASP A 2 -12.56 -0.44 1.96
N SER A 3 -11.96 -1.63 1.95
CA SER A 3 -10.94 -2.03 0.96
C SER A 3 -11.36 -1.77 -0.49
N HIS A 4 -12.67 -1.75 -0.78
CA HIS A 4 -13.21 -1.44 -2.11
C HIS A 4 -12.98 0.01 -2.56
N VAL A 5 -13.06 0.99 -1.65
CA VAL A 5 -12.85 2.42 -2.01
C VAL A 5 -11.38 2.69 -2.29
N PHE A 6 -10.51 2.04 -1.54
CA PHE A 6 -9.07 2.14 -1.69
C PHE A 6 -8.60 1.65 -3.05
N LYS A 7 -9.11 0.48 -3.50
CA LYS A 7 -8.85 -0.04 -4.84
C LYS A 7 -9.30 0.91 -5.94
N GLY A 8 -10.49 1.51 -5.81
CA GLY A 8 -10.99 2.50 -6.78
C GLY A 8 -10.17 3.80 -6.83
N LYS A 9 -9.58 4.22 -5.71
CA LYS A 9 -8.71 5.41 -5.63
C LYS A 9 -7.22 5.09 -5.77
N TRP A 10 -6.83 3.82 -5.91
CA TRP A 10 -5.43 3.39 -5.90
C TRP A 10 -4.60 4.10 -6.95
N ASN A 11 -5.12 4.29 -8.16
CA ASN A 11 -4.43 5.03 -9.21
C ASN A 11 -4.08 6.48 -8.84
N GLN A 12 -4.93 7.15 -8.04
CA GLN A 12 -4.64 8.49 -7.53
C GLN A 12 -3.64 8.44 -6.37
N LEU A 13 -3.78 7.43 -5.51
CA LEU A 13 -2.97 7.27 -4.32
C LEU A 13 -1.59 6.65 -4.61
N LYS A 14 -1.35 6.03 -5.78
CA LYS A 14 -0.07 5.39 -6.13
C LYS A 14 1.10 6.37 -6.06
N GLY A 15 0.87 7.63 -6.42
CA GLY A 15 1.89 8.68 -6.32
C GLY A 15 2.32 8.94 -4.88
N GLU A 16 1.35 8.98 -3.97
CA GLU A 16 1.60 9.15 -2.53
C GLU A 16 2.18 7.87 -1.93
N ALA A 17 1.73 6.70 -2.36
CA ALA A 17 2.28 5.40 -1.98
C ALA A 17 3.77 5.30 -2.36
N LYS A 18 4.15 5.77 -3.55
CA LYS A 18 5.54 5.83 -3.99
C LYS A 18 6.40 6.77 -3.14
N LYS A 19 5.83 7.87 -2.67
CA LYS A 19 6.52 8.80 -1.76
C LYS A 19 6.68 8.20 -0.37
N GLN A 20 5.61 7.60 0.17
CA GLN A 20 5.60 6.92 1.46
C GLN A 20 6.59 5.74 1.47
N TRP A 21 6.49 4.90 0.45
CA TRP A 21 7.32 3.73 0.27
C TRP A 21 8.29 3.91 -0.89
N GLY A 22 9.30 4.77 -0.71
CA GLY A 22 10.30 5.09 -1.72
C GLY A 22 11.09 3.89 -2.32
N LYS A 23 11.02 2.70 -1.70
CA LYS A 23 11.59 1.46 -2.27
C LYS A 23 10.63 0.72 -3.21
N LEU A 24 9.33 1.00 -3.15
CA LEU A 24 8.36 0.44 -4.09
C LEU A 24 8.49 1.17 -5.43
N THR A 25 8.64 0.40 -6.50
CA THR A 25 8.66 0.94 -7.87
C THR A 25 7.24 1.16 -8.38
N ASP A 26 7.11 1.82 -9.53
CA ASP A 26 5.80 1.95 -10.19
C ASP A 26 5.22 0.56 -10.54
N ASP A 27 6.08 -0.39 -10.92
CA ASP A 27 5.71 -1.79 -11.17
C ASP A 27 5.19 -2.49 -9.91
N ASP A 28 5.87 -2.34 -8.76
CA ASP A 28 5.39 -2.90 -7.49
C ASP A 28 4.00 -2.35 -7.17
N LEU A 29 3.80 -1.05 -7.32
CA LEU A 29 2.52 -0.37 -7.05
C LEU A 29 1.42 -0.76 -8.04
N ASP A 30 1.76 -1.01 -9.30
CA ASP A 30 0.82 -1.49 -10.31
C ASP A 30 0.34 -2.92 -9.97
N VAL A 31 1.29 -3.80 -9.60
CA VAL A 31 0.98 -5.17 -9.15
C VAL A 31 0.08 -5.14 -7.93
N ILE A 32 0.34 -4.25 -6.97
CA ILE A 32 -0.44 -4.09 -5.75
C ILE A 32 -1.91 -3.81 -6.06
N ASP A 33 -2.22 -2.96 -7.05
CA ASP A 33 -3.60 -2.68 -7.52
C ASP A 33 -4.60 -2.36 -6.38
N GLY A 34 -4.10 -1.72 -5.31
CA GLY A 34 -4.88 -1.41 -4.11
C GLY A 34 -5.25 -2.63 -3.25
N GLU A 35 -4.68 -3.81 -3.53
CA GLU A 35 -4.87 -5.01 -2.73
C GLU A 35 -3.95 -5.02 -1.52
N LYS A 36 -4.57 -5.10 -0.33
CA LYS A 36 -3.86 -5.18 0.96
C LYS A 36 -2.81 -6.30 0.96
N ASP A 37 -3.19 -7.51 0.58
CA ASP A 37 -2.30 -8.68 0.64
C ASP A 37 -1.05 -8.50 -0.21
N LYS A 38 -1.20 -7.90 -1.40
CA LYS A 38 -0.07 -7.61 -2.28
C LYS A 38 0.82 -6.51 -1.73
N LEU A 39 0.26 -5.43 -1.17
CA LEU A 39 1.07 -4.40 -0.51
C LEU A 39 1.86 -5.01 0.65
N VAL A 40 1.19 -5.80 1.49
CA VAL A 40 1.80 -6.47 2.63
C VAL A 40 2.91 -7.43 2.18
N GLY A 41 2.71 -8.18 1.09
CA GLY A 41 3.75 -9.02 0.48
C GLY A 41 4.96 -8.20 0.01
N LYS A 42 4.72 -7.13 -0.76
CA LYS A 42 5.79 -6.25 -1.26
C LYS A 42 6.55 -5.54 -0.15
N LEU A 43 5.88 -5.12 0.92
CA LEU A 43 6.54 -4.53 2.09
C LEU A 43 7.43 -5.55 2.81
N GLN A 44 6.99 -6.80 2.95
CA GLN A 44 7.84 -7.87 3.47
C GLN A 44 9.05 -8.11 2.57
N GLU A 45 8.88 -8.20 1.25
CA GLU A 45 9.97 -8.46 0.30
C GLU A 45 10.98 -7.32 0.18
N ARG A 46 10.51 -6.06 0.14
CA ARG A 46 11.34 -4.88 -0.16
C ARG A 46 11.91 -4.23 1.09
N TYR A 47 11.19 -4.32 2.20
CA TYR A 47 11.59 -3.71 3.48
C TYR A 47 11.99 -4.73 4.54
N GLY A 48 11.71 -6.02 4.35
CA GLY A 48 11.95 -7.04 5.38
C GLY A 48 11.01 -6.90 6.58
N HIS A 49 9.87 -6.23 6.41
CA HIS A 49 8.89 -6.07 7.49
C HIS A 49 8.27 -7.40 7.87
N THR A 50 7.80 -7.50 9.11
CA THR A 50 6.89 -8.58 9.48
C THR A 50 5.51 -8.29 8.89
N LYS A 51 4.71 -9.35 8.73
CA LYS A 51 3.33 -9.22 8.26
C LYS A 51 2.56 -8.17 9.08
N GLU A 52 2.69 -8.19 10.40
CA GLU A 52 2.03 -7.25 11.30
C GLU A 52 2.44 -5.79 11.05
N ALA A 53 3.74 -5.51 10.93
CA ALA A 53 4.23 -4.17 10.63
C ALA A 53 3.74 -3.66 9.27
N ALA A 54 3.74 -4.52 8.26
CA ALA A 54 3.23 -4.19 6.94
C ALA A 54 1.70 -3.96 6.92
N GLU A 55 0.94 -4.73 7.70
CA GLU A 55 -0.50 -4.55 7.88
C GLU A 55 -0.83 -3.26 8.63
N GLU A 56 -0.01 -2.89 9.62
CA GLU A 56 -0.12 -1.63 10.35
C GLU A 56 0.16 -0.44 9.43
N GLU A 57 1.22 -0.48 8.62
CA GLU A 57 1.53 0.53 7.61
C GLU A 57 0.39 0.72 6.60
N TYR A 58 -0.15 -0.37 6.06
CA TYR A 58 -1.31 -0.32 5.18
C TYR A 58 -2.51 0.36 5.85
N THR A 59 -2.79 -0.02 7.11
CA THR A 59 -3.93 0.49 7.86
C THR A 59 -3.76 1.97 8.21
N SER A 60 -2.55 2.36 8.63
CA SER A 60 -2.16 3.73 8.93
C SER A 60 -2.30 4.61 7.68
N TRP A 61 -1.76 4.15 6.55
CA TRP A 61 -1.83 4.88 5.29
C TRP A 61 -3.26 5.00 4.75
N GLY A 62 -4.04 3.91 4.82
CA GLY A 62 -5.44 3.90 4.42
C GLY A 62 -6.35 4.77 5.30
N ARG A 63 -5.97 5.02 6.56
CA ARG A 63 -6.64 6.00 7.44
C ARG A 63 -6.26 7.44 7.09
N SER A 64 -4.98 7.69 6.80
CA SER A 64 -4.48 9.05 6.46
C SER A 64 -5.05 9.61 5.15
N HIS A 65 -5.53 8.75 4.24
CA HIS A 65 -6.07 9.14 2.94
C HIS A 65 -7.58 8.92 2.81
N ARG A 66 -8.28 8.80 3.95
CA ARG A 66 -9.72 8.53 4.03
C ARG A 66 -10.59 9.77 4.23
N ASP A 67 -9.97 10.96 4.35
CA ASP A 67 -10.64 12.26 4.49
C ASP A 67 -10.79 12.97 3.14
#